data_AF-A0A091T836-F1
#
_entry.id   AF-A0A091T836-F1
#
_cell.length_a   1.000
_cell.length_b   1.000
_cell.length_c   1.000
_cell.angle_alpha   90.00
_cell.angle_beta   90.00
_cell.angle_gamma   90.00
#
_symmetry.space_group_name_H-M   'P 1'
#
loop_
_entity.id
_entity.type
_entity.pdbx_description
1 polymer ?
#
loop_
_entity_poly.entity_id
_entity_poly.type
_entity_poly.pdbx_seq_one_letter_code
_entity_poly.pdbx_strand_id
1 'polypeptide(L)'
;DPDWASHSLGIFICLNCSGIHRNIPQVSKVKSVRLDDWDDAQVEFMAANGNNVAKAKYESKMPPFYYKPTFLDCQLLREQWIRAKYERKEFIHSEKQEPYSAGYREGFLWKRGRDNGQFLSRKFVLSEREGALKYFNKNDAKEPKAIMKIEHLNATFQPAKIGNPHGLQITYLKDNSTRNIFVYHEDGKEIVDWFNAIRAARFHYLQVAFPGASDVDLVPKLSRNYLKEGYMEKTGPKQTEGFKKRWFTMDDRRLMYFKDPL
;
A
#
# COMPACT_ATOMS: atom_id res chain seq x y z
N ASP A 1 -11.61 -16.94 -13.10
CA ASP A 1 -11.55 -16.84 -14.56
C ASP A 1 -11.83 -15.42 -15.03
N PRO A 2 -10.97 -14.80 -15.85
CA PRO A 2 -11.21 -13.47 -16.40
C PRO A 2 -12.17 -13.53 -17.61
N ASP A 3 -13.30 -12.83 -17.53
CA ASP A 3 -14.28 -12.73 -18.65
C ASP A 3 -14.17 -11.42 -19.45
N TRP A 4 -13.15 -10.62 -19.19
CA TRP A 4 -12.86 -9.37 -19.88
C TRP A 4 -11.46 -9.37 -20.44
N ALA A 5 -11.25 -8.61 -21.52
CA ALA A 5 -9.95 -8.43 -22.12
C ALA A 5 -9.71 -6.97 -22.47
N SER A 6 -8.46 -6.52 -22.32
CA SER A 6 -8.00 -5.30 -22.98
C SER A 6 -7.37 -5.66 -24.31
N HIS A 7 -8.11 -5.40 -25.40
CA HIS A 7 -7.67 -5.73 -26.76
C HIS A 7 -6.64 -4.74 -27.31
N SER A 8 -6.34 -3.64 -26.62
CA SER A 8 -5.20 -2.76 -26.94
C SER A 8 -3.92 -3.12 -26.19
N LEU A 9 -4.03 -3.78 -25.03
CA LEU A 9 -2.89 -4.21 -24.21
C LEU A 9 -2.57 -5.71 -24.34
N GLY A 10 -3.48 -6.50 -24.88
CA GLY A 10 -3.29 -7.94 -25.07
C GLY A 10 -3.38 -8.72 -23.76
N ILE A 11 -4.29 -8.35 -22.86
CA ILE A 11 -4.42 -8.97 -21.53
C ILE A 11 -5.85 -9.37 -21.19
N PHE A 12 -5.99 -10.43 -20.39
CA PHE A 12 -7.25 -10.89 -19.82
C PHE A 12 -7.36 -10.46 -18.36
N ILE A 13 -8.49 -9.86 -18.00
CA ILE A 13 -8.75 -9.21 -16.71
C ILE A 13 -10.15 -9.55 -16.20
N CYS A 14 -10.39 -9.42 -14.89
CA CYS A 14 -11.73 -9.59 -14.33
C CYS A 14 -12.59 -8.33 -14.56
N LEU A 15 -13.90 -8.44 -14.32
CA LEU A 15 -14.87 -7.34 -14.44
C LEU A 15 -14.45 -6.10 -13.63
N ASN A 16 -14.01 -6.29 -12.38
CA ASN A 16 -13.60 -5.17 -11.52
C ASN A 16 -12.38 -4.42 -12.09
N CYS A 17 -11.39 -5.15 -12.60
CA CYS A 17 -10.23 -4.54 -13.25
C CYS A 17 -10.61 -3.90 -14.59
N SER A 18 -11.57 -4.46 -15.34
CA SER A 18 -12.02 -3.86 -16.59
C SER A 18 -12.66 -2.48 -16.36
N GLY A 19 -13.37 -2.28 -15.25
CA GLY A 19 -13.83 -0.95 -14.80
C GLY A 19 -12.70 0.06 -14.61
N ILE A 20 -11.59 -0.33 -13.96
CA ILE A 20 -10.42 0.53 -13.78
C ILE A 20 -9.76 0.83 -15.13
N HIS A 21 -9.62 -0.17 -15.99
CA HIS A 21 -9.04 -0.01 -17.32
C HIS A 21 -9.85 0.94 -18.22
N ARG A 22 -11.18 1.01 -18.06
CA ARG A 22 -12.01 2.03 -18.76
C ARG A 22 -11.68 3.46 -18.36
N ASN A 23 -11.11 3.68 -17.18
CA ASN A 23 -10.72 5.01 -16.69
C ASN A 23 -9.35 5.47 -17.23
N ILE A 24 -8.72 4.70 -18.13
CA ILE A 24 -7.50 5.06 -18.88
C ILE A 24 -7.68 4.77 -20.39
N PRO A 25 -8.70 5.36 -21.05
CA PRO A 25 -9.11 4.99 -22.41
C PRO A 25 -8.03 5.25 -23.48
N GLN A 26 -7.11 6.17 -23.22
CA GLN A 26 -5.95 6.45 -24.07
C GLN A 26 -4.90 5.32 -24.05
N VAL A 27 -4.95 4.43 -23.05
CA VAL A 27 -4.02 3.29 -22.88
C VAL A 27 -4.73 1.97 -23.13
N SER A 28 -5.93 1.81 -22.59
CA SER A 28 -6.64 0.54 -22.51
C SER A 28 -8.05 0.63 -23.09
N LYS A 29 -8.31 -0.16 -24.13
CA LYS A 29 -9.65 -0.43 -24.64
C LYS A 29 -10.06 -1.83 -24.22
N VAL A 30 -11.26 -1.98 -23.63
CA VAL A 30 -11.72 -3.25 -23.04
C VAL A 30 -13.01 -3.74 -23.67
N LYS A 31 -13.14 -5.06 -23.78
CA LYS A 31 -14.33 -5.78 -24.24
C LYS A 31 -14.58 -7.01 -23.36
N SER A 32 -15.82 -7.46 -23.28
CA SER A 32 -16.17 -8.77 -22.77
C SER A 32 -15.68 -9.83 -23.74
N VAL A 33 -15.08 -10.89 -23.22
CA VAL A 33 -14.63 -12.03 -24.04
C VAL A 33 -15.82 -12.81 -24.61
N ARG A 34 -16.98 -12.76 -23.93
CA ARG A 34 -18.15 -13.60 -24.25
C ARG A 34 -19.33 -12.83 -24.83
N LEU A 35 -19.46 -11.55 -24.51
CA LEU A 35 -20.67 -10.77 -24.78
C LEU A 35 -20.51 -9.70 -25.87
N ASP A 36 -19.29 -9.31 -26.20
CA ASP A 36 -19.02 -8.29 -27.22
C ASP A 36 -18.50 -8.94 -28.50
N ASP A 37 -18.70 -8.28 -29.65
CA ASP A 37 -18.17 -8.72 -30.94
C ASP A 37 -16.65 -8.53 -31.05
N TRP A 38 -15.99 -9.52 -31.63
CA TRP A 38 -14.54 -9.55 -31.88
C TRP A 38 -14.27 -9.71 -33.38
N ASP A 39 -13.37 -8.89 -33.90
CA ASP A 39 -12.83 -9.09 -35.24
C ASP A 39 -11.59 -10.00 -35.21
N ASP A 40 -11.27 -10.61 -36.35
CA ASP A 40 -10.17 -11.58 -36.46
C ASP A 40 -8.83 -10.97 -36.02
N ALA A 41 -8.56 -9.72 -36.37
CA ALA A 41 -7.33 -9.02 -36.00
C ALA A 41 -7.20 -8.84 -34.48
N GLN A 42 -8.30 -8.55 -33.78
CA GLN A 42 -8.32 -8.50 -32.32
C GLN A 42 -8.08 -9.86 -31.70
N VAL A 43 -8.69 -10.93 -32.24
CA VAL A 43 -8.48 -12.29 -31.74
C VAL A 43 -7.04 -12.73 -31.94
N GLU A 44 -6.46 -12.51 -33.13
CA GLU A 44 -5.06 -12.78 -33.43
C GLU A 44 -4.12 -11.99 -32.53
N PHE A 45 -4.39 -10.70 -32.29
CA PHE A 45 -3.61 -9.89 -31.37
C PHE A 45 -3.66 -10.44 -29.94
N MET A 46 -4.82 -10.86 -29.45
CA MET A 46 -4.96 -11.47 -28.13
C MET A 46 -4.22 -12.81 -28.04
N ALA A 47 -4.27 -13.63 -29.09
CA ALA A 47 -3.59 -14.93 -29.17
C ALA A 47 -2.05 -14.79 -29.22
N ALA A 48 -1.54 -13.79 -29.94
CA ALA A 48 -0.11 -13.47 -30.01
C ALA A 48 0.42 -12.81 -28.72
N ASN A 49 -0.48 -12.25 -27.91
CA ASN A 49 -0.15 -11.65 -26.61
C ASN A 49 -0.65 -12.55 -25.46
N GLY A 50 -1.26 -11.95 -24.43
CA GLY A 50 -1.74 -12.65 -23.24
C GLY A 50 -0.97 -12.26 -21.98
N ASN A 51 -1.49 -12.74 -20.84
CA ASN A 51 -1.03 -12.31 -19.52
C ASN A 51 0.43 -12.66 -19.25
N ASN A 52 0.95 -13.76 -19.81
CA ASN A 52 2.36 -14.14 -19.66
C ASN A 52 3.28 -13.16 -20.41
N VAL A 53 2.95 -12.81 -21.65
CA VAL A 53 3.68 -11.83 -22.45
C VAL A 53 3.63 -10.45 -21.78
N ALA A 54 2.45 -10.05 -21.32
CA ALA A 54 2.28 -8.79 -20.61
C ALA A 54 3.03 -8.74 -19.27
N LYS A 55 3.10 -9.86 -18.53
CA LYS A 55 3.91 -9.95 -17.31
C LYS A 55 5.40 -9.79 -17.65
N ALA A 56 5.90 -10.50 -18.66
CA ALA A 56 7.29 -10.40 -19.09
C ALA A 56 7.67 -8.98 -19.55
N LYS A 57 6.73 -8.22 -20.11
CA LYS A 57 6.95 -6.83 -20.55
C LYS A 57 6.73 -5.80 -19.43
N TYR A 58 5.52 -5.73 -18.89
CA TYR A 58 5.05 -4.69 -17.98
C TYR A 58 5.38 -4.95 -16.50
N GLU A 59 5.97 -6.09 -16.16
CA GLU A 59 6.53 -6.38 -14.82
C GLU A 59 8.04 -6.72 -14.93
N SER A 60 8.70 -6.39 -16.05
CA SER A 60 10.09 -6.79 -16.35
C SER A 60 11.12 -6.30 -15.31
N LYS A 61 10.95 -5.07 -14.81
CA LYS A 61 11.82 -4.45 -13.81
C LYS A 61 11.05 -4.09 -12.54
N MET A 62 10.10 -4.92 -12.14
CA MET A 62 9.35 -4.69 -10.90
C MET A 62 10.25 -4.96 -9.67
N PRO A 63 10.44 -3.99 -8.76
CA PRO A 63 11.22 -4.21 -7.55
C PRO A 63 10.60 -5.29 -6.64
N PRO A 64 11.39 -6.16 -5.98
CA PRO A 64 10.88 -7.20 -5.09
C PRO A 64 10.00 -6.66 -3.94
N PHE A 65 10.30 -5.45 -3.48
CA PHE A 65 9.56 -4.80 -2.40
C PHE A 65 8.22 -4.17 -2.86
N TYR A 66 7.97 -3.99 -4.17
CA TYR A 66 6.75 -3.34 -4.62
C TYR A 66 5.52 -4.19 -4.28
N TYR A 67 4.48 -3.59 -3.70
CA TYR A 67 3.29 -4.31 -3.30
C TYR A 67 2.43 -4.69 -4.51
N LYS A 68 2.22 -5.99 -4.71
CA LYS A 68 1.30 -6.51 -5.73
C LYS A 68 -0.07 -6.75 -5.13
N PRO A 69 -1.11 -5.98 -5.52
CA PRO A 69 -2.42 -6.10 -4.91
C PRO A 69 -3.15 -7.38 -5.33
N THR A 70 -4.05 -7.80 -4.46
CA THR A 70 -5.02 -8.89 -4.61
C THR A 70 -6.43 -8.33 -4.77
N PHE A 71 -7.43 -9.20 -4.96
CA PHE A 71 -8.83 -8.80 -5.03
C PHE A 71 -9.40 -8.28 -3.69
N LEU A 72 -8.75 -8.62 -2.57
CA LEU A 72 -9.15 -8.20 -1.22
C LEU A 72 -8.67 -6.77 -0.89
N ASP A 73 -7.74 -6.23 -1.67
CA ASP A 73 -7.17 -4.91 -1.44
C ASP A 73 -8.12 -3.79 -1.88
N CYS A 74 -7.94 -2.63 -1.24
CA CYS A 74 -8.73 -1.44 -1.53
C CYS A 74 -8.60 -1.02 -3.01
N GLN A 75 -9.61 -0.28 -3.50
CA GLN A 75 -9.65 0.18 -4.89
C GLN A 75 -8.39 0.96 -5.28
N LEU A 76 -7.87 1.81 -4.38
CA LEU A 76 -6.66 2.60 -4.60
C LEU A 76 -5.46 1.73 -5.01
N LEU A 77 -5.18 0.66 -4.26
CA LEU A 77 -4.03 -0.20 -4.53
C LEU A 77 -4.16 -0.89 -5.89
N ARG A 78 -5.35 -1.41 -6.21
CA ARG A 78 -5.63 -2.05 -7.51
C ARG A 78 -5.53 -1.06 -8.67
N GLU A 79 -6.05 0.15 -8.50
CA GLU A 79 -5.98 1.21 -9.50
C GLU A 79 -4.55 1.67 -9.76
N GLN A 80 -3.80 1.99 -8.71
CA GLN A 80 -2.43 2.49 -8.86
C GLN A 80 -1.49 1.42 -9.40
N TRP A 81 -1.75 0.13 -9.13
CA TRP A 81 -1.03 -0.97 -9.77
C TRP A 81 -1.26 -1.01 -11.29
N ILE A 82 -2.51 -0.91 -11.74
CA ILE A 82 -2.86 -0.87 -13.17
C ILE A 82 -2.21 0.34 -13.85
N ARG A 83 -2.31 1.52 -13.23
CA ARG A 83 -1.71 2.74 -13.75
C ARG A 83 -0.18 2.67 -13.76
N ALA A 84 0.47 2.15 -12.72
CA ALA A 84 1.92 1.97 -12.66
C ALA A 84 2.42 1.08 -13.82
N LYS A 85 1.72 -0.04 -14.07
CA LYS A 85 2.06 -0.98 -15.14
C LYS A 85 1.89 -0.39 -16.53
N TYR A 86 0.69 0.09 -16.85
CA TYR A 86 0.30 0.29 -18.26
C TYR A 86 0.32 1.77 -18.68
N GLU A 87 -0.09 2.67 -17.79
CA GLU A 87 -0.15 4.12 -18.06
C GLU A 87 1.23 4.77 -17.86
N ARG A 88 1.82 4.58 -16.69
CA ARG A 88 3.10 5.19 -16.32
C ARG A 88 4.31 4.35 -16.73
N LYS A 89 4.11 3.04 -16.94
CA LYS A 89 5.13 2.07 -17.35
C LYS A 89 6.36 2.06 -16.42
N GLU A 90 6.12 2.16 -15.12
CA GLU A 90 7.17 2.28 -14.09
C GLU A 90 8.08 1.05 -14.06
N PHE A 91 7.55 -0.14 -14.36
CA PHE A 91 8.33 -1.38 -14.34
C PHE A 91 9.01 -1.69 -15.68
N ILE A 92 8.98 -0.76 -16.63
CA ILE A 92 9.77 -0.79 -17.87
C ILE A 92 10.92 0.23 -17.77
N HIS A 93 10.60 1.40 -17.19
CA HIS A 93 11.45 2.58 -17.07
C HIS A 93 11.87 2.79 -15.61
N SER A 94 13.03 2.25 -15.22
CA SER A 94 13.52 2.26 -13.83
C SER A 94 13.68 3.65 -13.24
N GLU A 95 13.96 4.67 -14.06
CA GLU A 95 14.04 6.07 -13.65
C GLU A 95 12.73 6.59 -13.03
N LYS A 96 11.59 5.99 -13.39
CA LYS A 96 10.28 6.34 -12.81
C LYS A 96 10.05 5.73 -11.42
N GLN A 97 10.95 4.86 -10.97
CA GLN A 97 10.90 4.18 -9.67
C GLN A 97 11.67 4.95 -8.59
N GLU A 98 12.50 5.93 -8.99
CA GLU A 98 13.27 6.81 -8.09
C GLU A 98 12.44 7.36 -6.90
N PRO A 99 11.19 7.85 -7.09
CA PRO A 99 10.41 8.42 -6.00
C PRO A 99 10.17 7.49 -4.80
N TYR A 100 10.28 6.18 -4.98
CA TYR A 100 10.10 5.17 -3.92
C TYR A 100 11.26 4.18 -3.79
N SER A 101 12.32 4.32 -4.58
CA SER A 101 13.47 3.37 -4.61
C SER A 101 14.80 4.02 -4.23
N ALA A 102 14.89 5.36 -4.15
CA ALA A 102 16.13 6.08 -3.89
C ALA A 102 16.67 5.98 -2.45
N GLY A 103 15.97 5.28 -1.54
CA GLY A 103 16.32 5.19 -0.11
C GLY A 103 16.15 6.49 0.69
N TYR A 104 15.67 7.56 0.05
CA TYR A 104 15.25 8.81 0.66
C TYR A 104 13.97 9.31 0.02
N ARG A 105 12.99 9.71 0.83
CA ARG A 105 11.76 10.35 0.36
C ARG A 105 11.32 11.41 1.35
N GLU A 106 10.99 12.59 0.86
CA GLU A 106 10.34 13.63 1.67
C GLU A 106 9.12 14.21 0.97
N GLY A 107 8.21 14.77 1.76
CA GLY A 107 6.97 15.33 1.23
C GLY A 107 5.96 15.61 2.32
N PHE A 108 4.83 16.18 1.92
CA PHE A 108 3.76 16.54 2.83
C PHE A 108 2.69 15.46 2.83
N LEU A 109 2.22 15.09 4.02
CA LEU A 109 1.06 14.23 4.20
C LEU A 109 0.06 14.91 5.14
N TRP A 110 -1.22 14.75 4.85
CA TRP A 110 -2.27 15.13 5.77
C TRP A 110 -2.29 14.13 6.91
N LYS A 111 -1.90 14.56 8.11
CA LYS A 111 -1.79 13.69 9.30
C LYS A 111 -2.86 14.03 10.32
N ARG A 112 -3.57 13.01 10.80
CA ARG A 112 -4.52 13.13 11.91
C ARG A 112 -3.81 13.53 13.22
N GLY A 113 -4.34 14.55 13.90
CA GLY A 113 -3.97 14.92 15.26
C GLY A 113 -4.54 13.93 16.28
N ARG A 114 -3.82 13.71 17.38
CA ARG A 114 -4.17 12.70 18.39
C ARG A 114 -5.49 13.03 19.11
N ASP A 115 -5.65 14.29 19.51
CA ASP A 115 -6.70 14.66 20.46
C ASP A 115 -7.86 15.44 19.80
N ASN A 116 -7.58 16.16 18.71
CA ASN A 116 -8.57 17.00 18.03
C ASN A 116 -9.23 16.33 16.81
N GLY A 117 -8.71 15.18 16.36
CA GLY A 117 -9.19 14.48 15.17
C GLY A 117 -9.08 15.28 13.86
N GLN A 118 -8.34 16.39 13.82
CA GLN A 118 -8.15 17.15 12.59
C GLN A 118 -6.96 16.62 11.81
N PHE A 119 -7.07 16.61 10.48
CA PHE A 119 -5.93 16.36 9.61
C PHE A 119 -5.20 17.67 9.33
N LEU A 120 -3.89 17.68 9.53
CA LEU A 120 -3.05 18.85 9.26
C LEU A 120 -1.86 18.41 8.41
N SER A 121 -1.45 19.26 7.48
CA SER A 121 -0.29 19.00 6.63
C SER A 121 0.99 18.94 7.47
N ARG A 122 1.79 17.88 7.28
CA ARG A 122 3.04 17.65 8.02
C ARG A 122 4.11 17.17 7.04
N LYS A 123 5.32 17.69 7.17
CA LYS A 123 6.48 17.16 6.42
C LYS A 123 6.87 15.81 7.00
N PHE A 124 6.93 14.80 6.15
CA PHE A 124 7.50 13.49 6.44
C PHE A 124 8.82 13.33 5.70
N VAL A 125 9.75 12.61 6.31
CA VAL A 125 11.05 12.25 5.73
C VAL A 125 11.32 10.79 6.06
N LEU A 126 11.40 9.93 5.04
CA LEU A 126 11.90 8.56 5.14
C LEU A 126 13.35 8.55 4.70
N SER A 127 14.24 8.03 5.53
CA SER A 127 15.66 7.92 5.23
C SER A 127 16.18 6.55 5.66
N GLU A 128 16.61 5.75 4.69
CA GLU A 128 17.24 4.46 4.95
C GLU A 128 18.60 4.63 5.64
N ARG A 129 19.35 5.66 5.24
CA ARG A 129 20.64 6.02 5.87
C ARG A 129 20.51 6.28 7.36
N GLU A 130 19.43 6.94 7.77
CA GLU A 130 19.15 7.22 9.18
C GLU A 130 18.32 6.10 9.87
N GLY A 131 17.90 5.07 9.12
CA GLY A 131 17.13 3.97 9.66
C GLY A 131 15.71 4.36 10.13
N ALA A 132 15.12 5.45 9.62
CA ALA A 132 13.91 6.03 10.22
C ALA A 132 12.96 6.74 9.25
N LEU A 133 11.67 6.70 9.61
CA LEU A 133 10.65 7.65 9.16
C LEU A 133 10.47 8.73 10.24
N LYS A 134 10.57 9.99 9.83
CA LYS A 134 10.45 11.16 10.70
C LYS A 134 9.31 12.03 10.21
N TYR A 135 8.71 12.81 11.12
CA TYR A 135 7.83 13.89 10.71
C TYR A 135 8.02 15.14 11.56
N PHE A 136 7.70 16.28 10.98
CA PHE A 136 7.84 17.59 11.58
C PHE A 136 6.47 18.24 11.76
N ASN A 137 6.26 18.93 12.88
CA ASN A 137 5.00 19.62 13.17
C ASN A 137 4.86 20.93 12.37
N LYS A 138 5.99 21.57 12.06
CA LYS A 138 6.11 22.77 11.24
C LYS A 138 7.23 22.57 10.22
N ASN A 139 7.19 23.29 9.11
CA ASN A 139 8.14 23.10 7.99
C ASN A 139 9.56 23.56 8.33
N ASP A 140 9.67 24.58 9.19
CA ASP A 140 10.89 25.21 9.67
C ASP A 140 11.42 24.60 10.97
N ALA A 141 10.78 23.53 11.46
CA ALA A 141 11.20 22.87 12.69
C ALA A 141 12.59 22.23 12.51
N LYS A 142 13.55 22.63 13.35
CA LYS A 142 14.92 22.07 13.35
C LYS A 142 14.95 20.60 13.78
N GLU A 143 14.01 20.19 14.63
CA GLU A 143 13.95 18.85 15.17
C GLU A 143 12.64 18.14 14.78
N PRO A 144 12.69 16.83 14.49
CA PRO A 144 11.50 16.05 14.17
C PRO A 144 10.61 15.91 15.41
N LYS A 145 9.29 15.99 15.21
CA LYS A 145 8.31 15.76 16.28
C LYS A 145 8.28 14.29 16.71
N ALA A 146 8.57 13.38 15.80
CA ALA A 146 8.78 11.96 16.10
C ALA A 146 9.78 11.34 15.12
N ILE A 147 10.53 10.38 15.64
CA ILE A 147 11.44 9.51 14.88
C ILE A 147 10.95 8.08 15.08
N MET A 148 10.64 7.40 13.98
CA MET A 148 10.10 6.03 13.97
C MET A 148 11.09 5.14 13.24
N LYS A 149 11.74 4.23 13.97
CA LYS A 149 12.74 3.35 13.38
C LYS A 149 12.11 2.34 12.42
N ILE A 150 12.77 2.10 11.29
CA ILE A 150 12.31 1.16 10.24
C ILE A 150 12.07 -0.24 10.78
N GLU A 151 12.90 -0.71 11.72
CA GLU A 151 12.78 -2.02 12.37
C GLU A 151 11.38 -2.28 12.96
N HIS A 152 10.69 -1.23 13.40
CA HIS A 152 9.42 -1.30 14.10
C HIS A 152 8.24 -0.74 13.30
N LEU A 153 8.48 -0.24 12.08
CA LEU A 153 7.44 0.32 11.23
C LEU A 153 6.58 -0.78 10.59
N ASN A 154 5.28 -0.52 10.52
CA ASN A 154 4.33 -1.19 9.65
C ASN A 154 3.44 -0.14 8.99
N ALA A 155 2.88 -0.46 7.82
CA ALA A 155 1.95 0.40 7.11
C ALA A 155 0.86 -0.46 6.45
N THR A 156 -0.39 -0.04 6.56
CA THR A 156 -1.55 -0.73 5.97
C THR A 156 -2.58 0.29 5.52
N PHE A 157 -3.11 0.14 4.30
CA PHE A 157 -4.21 0.97 3.83
C PHE A 157 -5.47 0.66 4.63
N GLN A 158 -6.12 1.70 5.13
CA GLN A 158 -7.27 1.62 6.04
C GLN A 158 -8.34 2.66 5.67
N PRO A 159 -8.79 2.71 4.40
CA PRO A 159 -9.59 3.82 3.90
C PRO A 159 -10.94 3.96 4.61
N ALA A 160 -11.62 2.84 4.89
CA ALA A 160 -12.90 2.83 5.59
C ALA A 160 -12.77 3.33 7.04
N LYS A 161 -11.73 2.88 7.75
CA LYS A 161 -11.44 3.30 9.14
C LYS A 161 -11.11 4.79 9.22
N ILE A 162 -10.30 5.28 8.27
CA ILE A 162 -9.80 6.65 8.25
C ILE A 162 -10.84 7.63 7.69
N GLY A 163 -11.82 7.14 6.93
CA GLY A 163 -12.82 7.97 6.25
C GLY A 163 -12.25 8.69 5.03
N ASN A 164 -11.22 8.13 4.39
CA ASN A 164 -10.60 8.71 3.19
C ASN A 164 -10.12 7.59 2.26
N PRO A 165 -10.40 7.62 0.94
CA PRO A 165 -10.01 6.56 0.01
C PRO A 165 -8.49 6.31 -0.06
N HIS A 166 -7.69 7.31 0.34
CA HIS A 166 -6.23 7.30 0.37
C HIS A 166 -5.67 7.16 1.80
N GLY A 167 -6.51 6.76 2.76
CA GLY A 167 -6.12 6.59 4.15
C GLY A 167 -5.11 5.47 4.34
N LEU A 168 -3.93 5.81 4.85
CA LEU A 168 -2.87 4.91 5.26
C LEU A 168 -2.68 4.97 6.78
N GLN A 169 -2.73 3.81 7.44
CA GLN A 169 -2.37 3.66 8.84
C GLN A 169 -0.91 3.21 8.93
N ILE A 170 -0.07 4.06 9.51
CA ILE A 170 1.32 3.73 9.87
C ILE A 170 1.33 3.39 11.35
N THR A 171 1.90 2.25 11.70
CA THR A 171 2.14 1.88 13.09
C THR A 171 3.61 1.73 13.38
N TYR A 172 4.00 2.07 14.60
CA TYR A 172 5.34 1.80 15.09
C TYR A 172 5.30 1.40 16.56
N LEU A 173 6.27 0.57 16.94
CA LEU A 173 6.48 0.17 18.31
C LEU A 173 7.36 1.19 19.04
N LYS A 174 6.89 1.70 20.18
CA LYS A 174 7.67 2.54 21.09
C LYS A 174 7.38 2.13 22.53
N ASP A 175 8.41 1.77 23.29
CA ASP A 175 8.32 1.35 24.69
C ASP A 175 7.30 0.20 24.87
N ASN A 176 7.37 -0.78 23.98
CA ASN A 176 6.44 -1.91 23.82
C ASN A 176 4.97 -1.54 23.53
N SER A 177 4.63 -0.25 23.44
CA SER A 177 3.32 0.24 23.02
C SER A 177 3.29 0.51 21.51
N THR A 178 2.30 -0.05 20.83
CA THR A 178 2.03 0.33 19.44
C THR A 178 1.44 1.75 19.40
N ARG A 179 1.96 2.59 18.51
CA ARG A 179 1.44 3.93 18.22
C ARG A 179 0.85 3.94 16.81
N ASN A 180 -0.32 4.56 16.68
CA ASN A 180 -1.00 4.72 15.38
C ASN A 180 -0.77 6.14 14.83
N ILE A 181 -0.46 6.22 13.55
CA ILE A 181 -0.45 7.44 12.76
C ILE A 181 -1.35 7.22 11.56
N PHE A 182 -2.37 8.07 11.44
CA PHE A 182 -3.29 8.06 10.31
C PHE A 182 -2.94 9.21 9.38
N VAL A 183 -2.65 8.89 8.13
CA VAL A 183 -2.27 9.85 7.10
C VAL A 183 -3.01 9.59 5.80
N TYR A 184 -3.11 10.61 4.96
CA TYR A 184 -3.47 10.46 3.55
C TYR A 184 -2.73 11.48 2.70
N HIS A 185 -2.80 11.29 1.38
CA HIS A 185 -2.45 12.29 0.38
C HIS A 185 -3.63 12.45 -0.59
N GLU A 186 -3.82 13.64 -1.17
CA GLU A 186 -4.90 13.89 -2.13
C GLU A 186 -4.68 13.14 -3.44
N ASP A 187 -3.43 13.07 -3.90
CA ASP A 187 -2.99 12.19 -4.98
C ASP A 187 -2.80 10.74 -4.49
N GLY A 188 -3.52 9.81 -5.10
CA GLY A 188 -3.44 8.38 -4.81
C GLY A 188 -2.09 7.76 -5.22
N LYS A 189 -1.43 8.27 -6.26
CA LYS A 189 -0.07 7.82 -6.62
C LYS A 189 0.90 8.14 -5.48
N GLU A 190 0.90 9.37 -5.00
CA GLU A 190 1.84 9.82 -3.97
C GLU A 190 1.75 8.99 -2.68
N ILE A 191 0.54 8.65 -2.22
CA ILE A 191 0.40 7.82 -1.00
C ILE A 191 0.82 6.36 -1.25
N VAL A 192 0.60 5.82 -2.45
CA VAL A 192 1.06 4.47 -2.82
C VAL A 192 2.57 4.43 -2.99
N ASP A 193 3.19 5.49 -3.51
CA ASP A 193 4.63 5.65 -3.57
C ASP A 193 5.23 5.73 -2.15
N TRP A 194 4.60 6.48 -1.22
CA TRP A 194 5.00 6.47 0.19
C TRP A 194 4.93 5.08 0.82
N PHE A 195 3.85 4.34 0.55
CA PHE A 195 3.70 2.97 1.04
C PHE A 195 4.78 2.03 0.50
N ASN A 196 5.08 2.09 -0.79
CA ASN A 196 6.14 1.28 -1.40
C ASN A 196 7.55 1.73 -0.97
N ALA A 197 7.77 3.02 -0.71
CA ALA A 197 9.04 3.52 -0.16
C ALA A 197 9.28 2.98 1.26
N ILE A 198 8.23 2.96 2.11
CA ILE A 198 8.33 2.32 3.43
C ILE A 198 8.66 0.82 3.29
N ARG A 199 8.05 0.14 2.32
CA ARG A 199 8.36 -1.27 2.04
C ARG A 199 9.79 -1.48 1.53
N ALA A 200 10.32 -0.59 0.69
CA ALA A 200 11.71 -0.62 0.23
C ALA A 200 12.68 -0.47 1.40
N ALA A 201 12.46 0.53 2.25
CA ALA A 201 13.26 0.77 3.43
C ALA A 201 13.24 -0.41 4.41
N ARG A 202 12.06 -1.03 4.60
CA ARG A 202 11.90 -2.27 5.37
C ARG A 202 12.65 -3.44 4.74
N PHE A 203 12.65 -3.54 3.42
CA PHE A 203 13.29 -4.63 2.69
C PHE A 203 14.81 -4.58 2.87
N HIS A 204 15.42 -3.41 2.64
CA HIS A 204 16.86 -3.23 2.84
C HIS A 204 17.26 -3.45 4.31
N TYR A 205 16.46 -2.96 5.27
CA TYR A 205 16.69 -3.26 6.69
C TYR A 205 16.72 -4.77 6.96
N LEU A 206 15.75 -5.52 6.44
CA LEU A 206 15.65 -6.96 6.68
C LEU A 206 16.76 -7.75 5.98
N GLN A 207 17.22 -7.34 4.79
CA GLN A 207 18.36 -7.96 4.13
C GLN A 207 19.63 -7.86 4.98
N VAL A 208 19.84 -6.72 5.65
CA VAL A 208 20.97 -6.53 6.57
C VAL A 208 20.76 -7.29 7.88
N ALA A 209 19.55 -7.27 8.44
CA ALA A 209 19.24 -7.92 9.70
C ALA A 209 19.21 -9.46 9.62
N PHE A 210 18.94 -10.02 8.44
CA PHE A 210 18.83 -11.45 8.19
C PHE A 210 19.69 -11.85 6.97
N PRO A 211 21.03 -11.78 7.08
CA PRO A 211 21.92 -12.14 5.98
C PRO A 211 21.69 -13.61 5.59
N GLY A 212 21.45 -13.85 4.30
CA GLY A 212 21.15 -15.18 3.74
C GLY A 212 19.66 -15.52 3.62
N ALA A 213 18.74 -14.68 4.12
CA ALA A 213 17.32 -14.83 3.83
C ALA A 213 17.03 -14.46 2.36
N SER A 214 16.19 -15.25 1.70
CA SER A 214 15.78 -14.97 0.32
C SER A 214 14.71 -13.87 0.25
N ASP A 215 14.53 -13.25 -0.92
CA ASP A 215 13.44 -12.28 -1.13
C ASP A 215 12.07 -12.87 -0.79
N VAL A 216 11.87 -14.17 -1.05
CA VAL A 216 10.62 -14.90 -0.73
C VAL A 216 10.37 -14.92 0.78
N ASP A 217 11.42 -15.01 1.60
CA ASP A 217 11.33 -15.01 3.06
C ASP A 217 11.12 -13.59 3.64
N LEU A 218 11.59 -12.57 2.93
CA LEU A 218 11.58 -11.18 3.39
C LEU A 218 10.34 -10.40 2.96
N VAL A 219 9.87 -10.59 1.72
CA VAL A 219 8.73 -9.84 1.15
C VAL A 219 7.44 -9.90 2.00
N PRO A 220 7.05 -11.04 2.60
CA PRO A 220 5.90 -11.10 3.49
C PRO A 220 6.05 -10.29 4.79
N LYS A 221 7.27 -9.89 5.17
CA LYS A 221 7.58 -9.17 6.43
C LYS A 221 7.68 -7.65 6.26
N LEU A 222 7.59 -7.14 5.02
CA LEU A 222 7.78 -5.71 4.71
C LEU A 222 6.66 -4.84 5.27
N SER A 223 5.42 -5.25 5.03
CA SER A 223 4.20 -4.65 5.57
C SER A 223 3.18 -5.75 5.80
N ARG A 224 2.37 -5.62 6.84
CA ARG A 224 1.38 -6.62 7.25
C ARG A 224 0.01 -5.97 7.36
N ASN A 225 -0.95 -6.55 6.67
CA ASN A 225 -2.36 -6.30 6.93
C ASN A 225 -2.75 -6.97 8.25
N TYR A 226 -3.72 -6.41 8.97
CA TYR A 226 -4.21 -7.02 10.19
C TYR A 226 -5.00 -8.29 9.88
N LEU A 227 -4.78 -9.35 10.67
CA LEU A 227 -5.46 -10.64 10.48
C LEU A 227 -6.96 -10.52 10.70
N LYS A 228 -7.34 -9.71 11.70
CA LYS A 228 -8.74 -9.38 12.00
C LYS A 228 -8.82 -8.10 12.79
N GLU A 229 -9.89 -7.35 12.55
CA GLU A 229 -10.25 -6.19 13.35
C GLU A 229 -11.76 -6.18 13.63
N GLY A 230 -12.17 -5.54 14.72
CA GLY A 230 -13.58 -5.38 15.03
C GLY A 230 -13.85 -5.04 16.50
N TYR A 231 -15.12 -4.72 16.78
CA TYR A 231 -15.56 -4.51 18.15
C TYR A 231 -15.77 -5.83 18.88
N MET A 232 -15.25 -5.93 20.10
CA MET A 232 -15.58 -6.98 21.07
C MET A 232 -15.68 -6.37 22.46
N GLU A 233 -16.24 -7.11 23.42
CA GLU A 233 -16.28 -6.70 24.82
C GLU A 233 -15.18 -7.40 25.61
N LYS A 234 -14.59 -6.70 26.59
CA LYS A 234 -13.63 -7.29 27.53
C LYS A 234 -13.89 -6.84 28.96
N THR A 235 -13.60 -7.72 29.91
CA THR A 235 -13.52 -7.40 31.35
C THR A 235 -12.05 -7.16 31.77
N GLY A 236 -11.85 -6.82 33.05
CA GLY A 236 -10.55 -6.65 33.68
C GLY A 236 -9.95 -7.98 34.17
N PRO A 237 -8.75 -7.94 34.75
CA PRO A 237 -8.03 -9.15 35.18
C PRO A 237 -8.75 -9.91 36.30
N LYS A 238 -9.61 -9.24 37.09
CA LYS A 238 -10.36 -9.89 38.17
C LYS A 238 -11.63 -10.58 37.69
N GLN A 239 -12.00 -10.39 36.42
CA GLN A 239 -13.21 -10.92 35.78
C GLN A 239 -14.53 -10.45 36.41
N THR A 240 -14.46 -9.56 37.40
CA THR A 240 -15.60 -8.98 38.10
C THR A 240 -15.87 -7.54 37.66
N GLU A 241 -14.93 -6.92 36.93
CA GLU A 241 -15.16 -5.61 36.35
C GLU A 241 -16.22 -5.69 35.24
N GLY A 242 -17.03 -4.64 35.09
CA GLY A 242 -18.00 -4.57 34.00
C GLY A 242 -17.34 -4.67 32.63
N PHE A 243 -17.98 -5.41 31.72
CA PHE A 243 -17.53 -5.54 30.34
C PHE A 243 -17.53 -4.17 29.64
N LYS A 244 -16.49 -3.92 28.85
CA LYS A 244 -16.35 -2.68 28.08
C LYS A 244 -16.10 -3.00 26.62
N LYS A 245 -16.91 -2.43 25.74
CA LYS A 245 -16.71 -2.47 24.27
C LYS A 245 -15.38 -1.81 23.89
N ARG A 246 -14.57 -2.49 23.09
CA ARG A 246 -13.28 -2.01 22.58
C ARG A 246 -13.11 -2.41 21.12
N TRP A 247 -12.39 -1.59 20.35
CA TRP A 247 -11.93 -1.95 19.01
C TRP A 247 -10.68 -2.81 19.14
N PHE A 248 -10.68 -4.02 18.61
CA PHE A 248 -9.55 -4.93 18.61
C PHE A 248 -8.88 -4.99 17.24
N THR A 249 -7.55 -5.13 17.28
CA THR A 249 -6.72 -5.31 16.09
C THR A 249 -5.72 -6.45 16.36
N MET A 250 -5.72 -7.47 15.50
CA MET A 250 -4.75 -8.57 15.53
C MET A 250 -3.64 -8.33 14.50
N ASP A 251 -2.45 -7.96 14.96
CA ASP A 251 -1.23 -7.81 14.15
C ASP A 251 -0.28 -8.96 14.44
N ASP A 252 -0.30 -9.99 13.58
CA ASP A 252 0.41 -11.25 13.81
C ASP A 252 0.06 -11.87 15.19
N ARG A 253 1.01 -11.91 16.13
CA ARG A 253 0.80 -12.42 17.49
C ARG A 253 0.38 -11.35 18.50
N ARG A 254 0.22 -10.11 18.07
CA ARG A 254 -0.07 -8.96 18.94
C ARG A 254 -1.54 -8.58 18.84
N LEU A 255 -2.27 -8.85 19.92
CA LEU A 255 -3.64 -8.37 20.11
C LEU A 255 -3.63 -7.00 20.79
N MET A 256 -4.15 -5.99 20.11
CA MET A 256 -4.30 -4.63 20.62
C MET A 256 -5.77 -4.29 20.81
N TYR A 257 -6.09 -3.43 21.78
CA TYR A 257 -7.44 -2.92 21.97
C TYR A 257 -7.47 -1.43 22.26
N PHE A 258 -8.46 -0.73 21.69
CA PHE A 258 -8.61 0.72 21.75
C PHE A 258 -10.03 1.10 22.16
N LYS A 259 -10.20 2.32 22.70
CA LYS A 259 -11.54 2.87 22.99
C LYS A 259 -12.29 3.19 21.69
N ASP A 260 -11.56 3.72 20.71
CA ASP A 260 -12.02 4.08 19.36
C ASP A 260 -11.00 3.54 18.34
N PRO A 261 -11.41 3.19 17.10
CA PRO A 261 -10.49 2.76 16.05
C PRO A 261 -9.45 3.80 15.59
N LEU A 262 -9.66 5.10 15.85
CA LEU A 262 -8.78 6.22 15.45
C LEU A 262 -8.04 6.91 16.61
#